data_AF-X1B546-F1
#
_entry.id   AF-X1B546-F1
#
_cell.length_a   1.000
_cell.length_b   1.000
_cell.length_c   1.000
_cell.angle_alpha   90.00
_cell.angle_beta   90.00
_cell.angle_gamma   90.00
#
_symmetry.space_group_name_H-M   'P 1'
#
loop_
_entity.id
_entity.type
_entity.pdbx_description
1 polymer ?
#
loop_
_entity_poly.entity_id
_entity_poly.type
_entity_poly.pdbx_seq_one_letter_code
_entity_poly.pdbx_strand_id
1 'polypeptide(L)'
;EMPGIDIRNTRAWEALFAANDDPLVRSHPSLVGAFVDPDLIEMADGTVVCAFGVRISEKLCWADPSHPLNGNYLAFSLDQGSTWSHIIQLTSGIMTTHYMAVREVAPNELCAAYDLGAWNKPGRQACTVNVAVERT
;
A
#
# COMPACT_ATOMS: atom_id res chain seq x y z
N GLU A 1 -6.10 -19.18 -5.01
CA GLU A 1 -6.40 -18.21 -3.95
C GLU A 1 -5.09 -17.81 -3.29
N MET A 2 -4.76 -16.52 -3.25
CA MET A 2 -3.66 -16.04 -2.41
C MET A 2 -4.23 -15.83 -1.01
N PRO A 3 -3.66 -16.47 0.04
CA PRO A 3 -4.13 -16.26 1.40
C PRO A 3 -4.00 -14.76 1.73
N GLY A 4 -5.09 -14.15 2.17
CA GLY A 4 -5.12 -12.73 2.53
C GLY A 4 -4.04 -12.41 3.57
N ILE A 5 -3.42 -11.24 3.42
CA ILE A 5 -2.40 -10.76 4.36
C ILE A 5 -3.05 -10.49 5.73
N ASP A 6 -2.63 -11.20 6.77
CA ASP A 6 -3.07 -10.95 8.15
C ASP A 6 -2.20 -9.88 8.82
N ILE A 7 -2.74 -8.67 8.94
CA ILE A 7 -2.05 -7.52 9.56
C ILE A 7 -1.80 -7.66 11.07
N ARG A 8 -2.48 -8.60 11.75
CA ARG A 8 -2.32 -8.83 13.19
C ARG A 8 -1.26 -9.88 13.50
N ASN A 9 -0.86 -10.68 12.52
CA ASN A 9 0.19 -11.68 12.69
C ASN A 9 1.57 -11.03 12.66
N THR A 10 1.82 -10.04 13.53
CA THR A 10 3.05 -9.23 13.58
C THR A 10 4.31 -10.09 13.60
N ARG A 11 4.26 -11.31 14.17
CA ARG A 11 5.36 -12.28 14.16
C ARG A 11 5.69 -12.83 12.77
N ALA A 12 4.73 -13.02 11.87
CA ALA A 12 5.00 -13.35 10.47
C ALA A 12 5.63 -12.16 9.72
N TRP A 13 5.31 -10.93 10.13
CA TRP A 13 5.95 -9.72 9.60
C TRP A 13 7.38 -9.55 10.12
N GLU A 14 7.66 -9.92 11.37
CA GLU A 14 9.02 -9.86 11.94
C GLU A 14 10.07 -10.56 11.07
N ALA A 15 9.72 -11.70 10.46
CA ALA A 15 10.63 -12.44 9.56
C ALA A 15 10.89 -11.72 8.22
N LEU A 16 9.94 -10.93 7.72
CA LEU A 16 10.11 -10.06 6.54
C LEU A 16 11.04 -8.87 6.84
N PHE A 17 11.24 -8.59 8.12
CA PHE A 17 12.03 -7.48 8.65
C PHE A 17 13.32 -7.92 9.33
N ALA A 18 13.55 -9.23 9.42
CA ALA A 18 14.75 -9.81 9.99
C ALA A 18 15.87 -9.81 8.94
N ALA A 19 16.85 -8.93 9.16
CA ALA A 19 18.10 -8.73 8.42
C ALA A 19 17.99 -7.99 7.06
N ASN A 20 18.13 -6.67 7.11
CA ASN A 20 18.77 -5.86 6.09
C ASN A 20 19.38 -4.62 6.77
N ASP A 21 20.67 -4.66 7.09
CA ASP A 21 21.42 -3.47 7.50
C ASP A 21 21.54 -2.53 6.28
N ASP A 22 20.71 -1.50 6.25
CA ASP A 22 20.70 -0.50 5.18
C ASP A 22 21.64 0.67 5.57
N PRO A 23 22.81 0.81 4.90
CA PRO A 23 23.77 1.87 5.22
C PRO A 23 23.26 3.28 4.88
N LEU A 24 22.13 3.42 4.16
CA LEU A 24 21.49 4.70 3.87
C LEU A 24 20.47 5.09 4.94
N VAL A 25 20.05 4.18 5.81
CA VAL A 25 19.17 4.48 6.96
C VAL A 25 20.05 4.98 8.10
N ARG A 26 20.38 6.27 8.00
CA ARG A 26 21.22 7.03 8.93
C ARG A 26 20.82 6.78 10.40
N SER A 27 21.67 6.03 11.10
CA SER A 27 21.91 6.09 12.55
C SER A 27 20.71 5.94 13.49
N HIS A 28 19.57 5.42 13.03
CA HIS A 28 18.40 5.13 13.87
C HIS A 28 17.83 3.77 13.48
N PRO A 29 17.22 3.02 14.42
CA PRO A 29 16.56 1.76 14.10
C PRO A 29 15.50 2.00 13.02
N SER A 30 15.79 1.49 11.82
CA SER A 30 14.88 1.50 10.69
C SER A 30 13.68 0.62 11.03
N LEU A 31 12.46 1.15 10.91
CA LEU A 31 11.31 0.29 10.73
C LEU A 31 11.48 -0.31 9.33
N VAL A 32 11.95 -1.56 9.26
CA VAL A 32 12.03 -2.25 7.98
C VAL A 32 10.59 -2.29 7.44
N GLY A 33 10.38 -1.72 6.26
CA GLY A 33 9.06 -1.36 5.77
C GLY A 33 8.55 -0.01 6.30
N ALA A 34 8.45 0.98 5.42
CA ALA A 34 7.73 2.22 5.70
C ALA A 34 6.36 2.21 5.01
N PHE A 35 5.32 2.39 5.81
CA PHE A 35 3.99 2.73 5.31
C PHE A 35 3.94 4.22 4.98
N VAL A 36 3.37 4.56 3.84
CA VAL A 36 3.43 5.91 3.27
C VAL A 36 2.03 6.47 3.14
N ASP A 37 1.85 7.65 3.74
CA ASP A 37 0.78 8.64 3.52
C ASP A 37 -0.58 8.04 3.13
N PRO A 38 -1.32 7.52 4.13
CA PRO A 38 -2.61 6.92 3.87
C PRO A 38 -3.64 7.98 3.47
N ASP A 39 -4.46 7.67 2.47
CA ASP A 39 -5.69 8.40 2.15
C ASP A 39 -6.90 7.53 2.52
N LEU A 40 -7.94 8.15 3.09
CA LEU A 40 -9.02 7.42 3.76
C LEU A 40 -10.37 8.05 3.46
N ILE A 41 -11.32 7.21 3.04
CA ILE A 41 -12.70 7.62 2.78
C ILE A 41 -13.68 6.67 3.46
N GLU A 42 -14.86 7.19 3.77
CA GLU A 42 -16.05 6.38 4.02
C GLU A 42 -16.93 6.41 2.76
N MET A 43 -17.28 5.23 2.27
CA MET A 43 -18.18 5.04 1.13
C MET A 43 -19.64 5.26 1.56
N ALA A 44 -20.53 5.48 0.59
CA ALA A 44 -21.95 5.70 0.83
C ALA A 44 -22.65 4.54 1.57
N ASP A 45 -22.10 3.32 1.49
CA ASP A 45 -22.60 2.12 2.17
C ASP A 45 -22.02 1.90 3.59
N GLY A 46 -21.23 2.87 4.08
CA GLY A 46 -20.59 2.85 5.40
C GLY A 46 -19.28 2.03 5.47
N THR A 47 -18.80 1.50 4.34
CA THR A 47 -17.48 0.86 4.26
C THR A 47 -16.39 1.92 4.33
N VAL A 48 -15.40 1.72 5.21
CA VAL A 48 -14.22 2.58 5.28
C VAL A 48 -13.12 1.97 4.42
N VAL A 49 -12.50 2.79 3.56
CA VAL A 49 -11.43 2.38 2.65
C VAL A 49 -10.17 3.18 2.95
N CYS A 50 -9.04 2.51 3.09
CA CYS A 50 -7.73 3.10 3.27
C CYS A 50 -6.82 2.74 2.10
N ALA A 51 -6.33 3.74 1.40
CA ALA A 51 -5.30 3.61 0.37
C ALA A 51 -3.94 3.96 0.97
N PHE A 52 -2.92 3.12 0.81
CA PHE A 52 -1.60 3.37 1.38
C PHE A 52 -0.49 2.68 0.59
N GLY A 53 0.72 3.23 0.68
CA GLY A 53 1.91 2.66 0.07
C GLY A 53 2.77 1.89 1.05
N VAL A 54 3.51 0.88 0.57
CA VAL A 54 4.50 0.13 1.35
C VAL A 54 5.85 0.16 0.64
N ARG A 55 6.91 0.55 1.37
CA ARG A 55 8.29 0.64 0.88
C ARG A 55 9.24 -0.22 1.74
N ILE A 56 9.83 -1.25 1.13
CA ILE A 56 10.71 -2.26 1.73
C ILE A 56 11.98 -2.39 0.87
N SER A 57 13.16 -2.09 1.40
CA SER A 57 13.37 -1.19 2.55
C SER A 57 12.96 0.24 2.17
N GLU A 58 12.57 1.10 3.13
CA GLU A 58 11.96 2.42 2.86
C GLU A 58 12.70 3.24 1.79
N LYS A 59 14.03 3.33 1.90
CA LYS A 59 14.86 4.12 0.98
C LYS A 59 15.50 3.26 -0.11
N LEU A 60 15.79 1.98 0.14
CA LEU A 60 16.37 1.12 -0.90
C LEU A 60 15.37 0.74 -1.99
N CYS A 61 14.06 0.85 -1.75
CA CYS A 61 13.06 0.62 -2.80
C CYS A 61 13.27 1.54 -4.03
N TRP A 62 13.96 2.68 -3.86
CA TRP A 62 14.31 3.57 -4.97
C TRP A 62 15.49 3.07 -5.81
N ALA A 63 16.35 2.24 -5.23
CA ALA A 63 17.44 1.57 -5.95
C ALA A 63 16.92 0.27 -6.59
N ASP A 64 16.23 -0.54 -5.81
CA ASP A 64 15.61 -1.80 -6.23
C ASP A 64 14.17 -1.90 -5.69
N PRO A 65 13.14 -1.66 -6.53
CA PRO A 65 11.77 -1.75 -6.10
C PRO A 65 11.24 -3.19 -6.07
N SER A 66 12.03 -4.20 -6.50
CA SER A 66 11.53 -5.54 -6.85
C SER A 66 10.98 -6.37 -5.69
N HIS A 67 11.14 -5.91 -4.45
CA HIS A 67 10.54 -6.57 -3.30
C HIS A 67 9.02 -6.77 -3.53
N PRO A 68 8.47 -7.98 -3.37
CA PRO A 68 7.09 -8.28 -3.76
C PRO A 68 6.05 -7.50 -2.94
N LEU A 69 6.41 -7.06 -1.74
CA LEU A 69 5.58 -6.22 -0.88
C LEU A 69 5.74 -4.71 -1.12
N ASN A 70 6.59 -4.28 -2.07
CA ASN A 70 6.62 -2.89 -2.48
C ASN A 70 5.43 -2.58 -3.38
N GLY A 71 4.66 -1.57 -3.00
CA GLY A 71 3.62 -1.06 -3.87
C GLY A 71 2.47 -0.36 -3.15
N ASN A 72 1.36 -0.28 -3.88
CA ASN A 72 0.17 0.47 -3.55
C ASN A 72 -0.94 -0.50 -3.12
N TYR A 73 -1.60 -0.20 -2.01
CA TYR A 73 -2.56 -1.07 -1.36
C TYR A 73 -3.88 -0.36 -1.09
N LEU A 74 -4.96 -1.13 -1.13
CA LEU A 74 -6.26 -0.77 -0.55
C LEU A 74 -6.58 -1.74 0.59
N ALA A 75 -7.06 -1.24 1.72
CA ALA A 75 -7.64 -2.05 2.79
C ALA A 75 -9.04 -1.54 3.11
N PHE A 76 -9.92 -2.46 3.51
CA PHE A 76 -11.33 -2.18 3.72
C PHE A 76 -11.70 -2.51 5.17
N SER A 77 -12.58 -1.72 5.74
CA SER A 77 -13.15 -1.94 7.06
C SER A 77 -14.67 -1.85 7.01
N LEU A 78 -15.31 -2.86 7.57
CA LEU A 78 -16.78 -2.97 7.67
C LEU A 78 -17.31 -2.57 9.05
N ASP A 79 -16.42 -2.18 9.95
CA ASP A 79 -16.69 -1.87 11.36
C ASP A 79 -16.00 -0.57 11.80
N GLN A 80 -16.03 0.41 10.88
CA GLN A 80 -15.63 1.80 11.14
C GLN A 80 -14.16 1.94 11.59
N GLY A 81 -13.28 1.16 10.95
CA GLY A 81 -11.83 1.17 11.18
C GLY A 81 -11.36 0.33 12.37
N SER A 82 -12.27 -0.38 13.07
CA SER A 82 -11.90 -1.24 14.21
C SER A 82 -11.10 -2.46 13.75
N THR A 83 -11.50 -3.04 12.61
CA THR A 83 -10.79 -4.10 11.92
C THR A 83 -10.65 -3.79 10.44
N TRP A 84 -9.54 -4.24 9.87
CA TRP A 84 -9.25 -4.12 8.45
C TRP A 84 -9.10 -5.51 7.86
N SER A 85 -9.80 -5.74 6.75
CA SER A 85 -9.83 -7.00 6.01
C SER A 85 -9.81 -6.71 4.51
N HIS A 86 -9.71 -7.76 3.69
CA HIS A 86 -9.76 -7.69 2.23
C HIS A 86 -8.72 -6.73 1.61
N ILE A 87 -7.44 -6.95 1.93
CA ILE A 87 -6.35 -6.13 1.40
C ILE A 87 -6.10 -6.47 -0.07
N ILE A 88 -6.11 -5.44 -0.91
CA ILE A 88 -5.79 -5.54 -2.33
C ILE A 88 -4.45 -4.85 -2.57
N GLN A 89 -3.51 -5.57 -3.19
CA GLN A 89 -2.27 -5.00 -3.67
C GLN A 89 -2.44 -4.62 -5.15
N LEU A 90 -2.47 -3.32 -5.44
CA LEU A 90 -2.64 -2.78 -6.79
C LEU A 90 -1.35 -2.86 -7.61
N THR A 91 -0.19 -2.75 -6.95
CA THR A 91 1.12 -2.84 -7.60
C THR A 91 2.08 -3.67 -6.74
N SER A 92 2.99 -4.42 -7.36
CA SER A 92 3.97 -5.26 -6.68
C SER A 92 5.33 -5.18 -7.37
N GLY A 93 6.40 -4.89 -6.62
CA GLY A 93 7.77 -4.99 -7.13
C GLY A 93 8.12 -3.97 -8.21
N ILE A 94 7.35 -2.89 -8.35
CA ILE A 94 7.54 -1.86 -9.38
C ILE A 94 7.83 -0.50 -8.78
N MET A 95 8.54 0.34 -9.53
CA MET A 95 8.86 1.70 -9.09
C MET A 95 7.57 2.53 -9.03
N THR A 96 7.25 3.06 -7.85
CA THR A 96 6.16 4.02 -7.62
C THR A 96 6.63 5.04 -6.59
N THR A 97 5.99 6.21 -6.48
CA THR A 97 6.25 7.06 -5.32
C THR A 97 5.50 6.62 -4.07
N HIS A 98 4.63 5.62 -4.19
CA HIS A 98 3.83 5.05 -3.10
C HIS A 98 2.82 6.03 -2.47
N TYR A 99 2.62 7.20 -3.10
CA TYR A 99 1.56 8.13 -2.74
C TYR A 99 0.28 7.76 -3.47
N MET A 100 -0.82 7.76 -2.74
CA MET A 100 -2.12 7.36 -3.26
C MET A 100 -3.19 8.37 -2.90
N ALA A 101 -4.25 8.39 -3.70
CA ALA A 101 -5.53 8.99 -3.35
C ALA A 101 -6.66 8.04 -3.73
N VAL A 102 -7.78 8.05 -3.00
CA VAL A 102 -8.93 7.19 -3.28
C VAL A 102 -10.25 7.95 -3.15
N ARG A 103 -11.21 7.66 -4.04
CA ARG A 103 -12.54 8.29 -4.04
C ARG A 103 -13.58 7.31 -4.54
N GLU A 104 -14.74 7.26 -3.89
CA GLU A 104 -15.93 6.62 -4.47
C GLU A 104 -16.48 7.50 -5.61
N VAL A 105 -16.51 6.99 -6.84
CA VAL A 105 -16.92 7.76 -8.03
C VAL A 105 -18.35 7.44 -8.48
N ALA A 106 -18.86 6.29 -8.10
CA ALA A 106 -20.25 5.86 -8.20
C ALA A 106 -20.54 4.87 -7.04
N PRO A 107 -21.80 4.56 -6.72
CA PRO A 107 -22.11 3.61 -5.66
C PRO A 107 -21.33 2.30 -5.82
N ASN A 108 -20.53 1.94 -4.82
CA ASN A 108 -19.69 0.74 -4.80
C ASN A 108 -18.56 0.70 -5.86
N GLU A 109 -18.23 1.84 -6.46
CA GLU A 109 -17.12 1.97 -7.41
C GLU A 109 -16.10 2.98 -6.89
N LEU A 110 -14.90 2.49 -6.62
CA LEU A 110 -13.76 3.31 -6.20
C LEU A 110 -12.88 3.65 -7.40
N CYS A 111 -12.36 4.87 -7.44
CA CYS A 111 -11.20 5.22 -8.25
C CYS A 111 -10.01 5.45 -7.31
N ALA A 112 -8.97 4.66 -7.47
CA ALA A 112 -7.69 4.84 -6.79
C ALA A 112 -6.67 5.43 -7.76
N ALA A 113 -6.09 6.57 -7.38
CA ALA A 113 -5.06 7.26 -8.13
C ALA A 113 -3.69 7.07 -7.44
N TYR A 114 -2.67 6.79 -8.24
CA TYR A 114 -1.28 6.64 -7.80
C TYR A 114 -0.35 6.96 -8.96
N ASP A 115 0.97 6.85 -8.77
CA ASP A 115 1.92 7.01 -9.85
C ASP A 115 2.78 5.76 -10.10
N LEU A 116 3.26 5.65 -11.33
CA LEU A 116 4.35 4.75 -11.69
C LEU A 116 5.60 5.60 -11.95
N GLY A 117 6.77 5.08 -11.59
CA GLY A 117 8.03 5.80 -11.62
C GLY A 117 8.32 6.53 -10.31
N ALA A 118 9.39 7.34 -10.31
CA ALA A 118 9.83 8.11 -9.14
C ALA A 118 10.34 9.49 -9.58
N TRP A 119 10.46 10.43 -8.63
CA TRP A 119 11.02 11.75 -8.93
C TRP A 119 12.43 11.63 -9.51
N ASN A 120 12.75 12.52 -10.46
CA ASN A 120 14.03 12.57 -11.15
C ASN A 120 14.40 11.28 -11.90
N LYS A 121 13.44 10.39 -12.15
CA LYS A 121 13.58 9.24 -13.05
C LYS A 121 12.68 9.41 -14.28
N PRO A 122 13.11 8.97 -15.47
CA PRO A 122 12.26 9.02 -16.65
C PRO A 122 11.03 8.11 -16.50
N GLY A 123 9.96 8.43 -17.22
CA GLY A 123 8.78 7.56 -17.31
C GLY A 123 7.81 7.65 -16.13
N ARG A 124 7.86 8.72 -15.33
CA ARG A 124 6.86 8.95 -14.28
C ARG A 124 5.50 9.27 -14.91
N GLN A 125 4.45 8.58 -14.49
CA GLN A 125 3.08 8.79 -14.98
C GLN A 125 2.05 8.62 -13.86
N ALA A 126 0.96 9.38 -13.94
CA ALA A 126 -0.20 9.16 -13.09
C ALA A 126 -1.02 7.97 -13.63
N CYS A 127 -1.55 7.18 -12.72
CA CYS A 127 -2.36 6.00 -12.99
C CYS A 127 -3.62 6.04 -12.15
N THR A 128 -4.70 5.48 -12.70
CA THR A 128 -5.96 5.30 -12.00
C THR A 128 -6.45 3.88 -12.22
N VAL A 129 -7.02 3.26 -11.20
CA VAL A 129 -7.72 1.98 -11.31
C VAL A 129 -9.08 2.10 -10.67
N ASN A 130 -10.10 1.57 -11.38
CA ASN A 130 -11.42 1.44 -10.81
C ASN A 130 -11.56 0.08 -10.13
N VAL A 131 -12.08 0.08 -8.92
CA VAL A 131 -12.30 -1.13 -8.11
C VAL A 131 -13.78 -1.20 -7.77
N ALA A 132 -14.44 -2.25 -8.25
CA ALA A 132 -15.80 -2.57 -7.86
C ALA A 132 -15.79 -3.27 -6.50
N VAL A 133 -16.68 -2.86 -5.60
CA VAL A 133 -16.81 -3.41 -4.24
C VAL A 133 -18.13 -4.16 -4.15
N GLU A 134 -18.08 -5.49 -4.11
CA GLU A 134 -19.27 -6.32 -3.93
C GLU A 134 -19.33 -6.83 -2.49
N ARG A 135 -20.47 -6.61 -1.83
CA ARG A 135 -20.77 -7.24 -0.54
C ARG A 135 -21.49 -8.56 -0.79
N THR A 136 -20.85 -9.66 -0.45
CA THR A 136 -21.47 -10.99 -0.35
C THR A 136 -21.98 -11.26 1.06
#